data_AF-T0Y9M9-F1
#
_entry.id   AF-T0Y9M9-F1
#
_cell.length_a   1.000
_cell.length_b   1.000
_cell.length_c   1.000
_cell.angle_alpha   90.00
_cell.angle_beta   90.00
_cell.angle_gamma   90.00
#
_symmetry.space_group_name_H-M   'P 1'
#
loop_
_entity.id
_entity.type
_entity.pdbx_description
1 polymer ?
#
loop_
_entity_poly.entity_id
_entity_poly.type
_entity_poly.pdbx_seq_one_letter_code
_entity_poly.pdbx_strand_id
1 'polypeptide(L)'
;GTIYPDVIESAGSKNGKAQNIKSHHNVGGLPETLHLKLLEPLRDLFKDEVRALGVELGLPSEMVHRHPFPGPGMGVRVLGEVSPHFVDLLQRADAIFIEELRSSGWYDQVSQAFVVFLPCVL
;
A
#
# COMPACT_ATOMS: atom_id res chain seq x y z
N GLY A 1 -3.66 5.59 -9.78
CA GLY A 1 -4.57 4.43 -9.78
C GLY A 1 -5.55 4.54 -8.64
N THR A 2 -6.13 5.72 -8.46
CA THR A 2 -7.20 6.01 -7.51
C THR A 2 -8.39 5.12 -7.83
N ILE A 3 -8.98 4.52 -6.81
CA ILE A 3 -10.18 3.69 -6.92
C ILE A 3 -11.34 4.30 -6.16
N TYR A 4 -12.54 3.78 -6.37
CA TYR A 4 -13.76 4.37 -5.81
C TYR A 4 -13.75 4.55 -4.28
N PRO A 5 -13.23 3.59 -3.47
CA PRO A 5 -13.04 3.81 -2.04
C PRO A 5 -12.19 5.04 -1.68
N ASP A 6 -11.12 5.33 -2.44
CA ASP A 6 -10.23 6.47 -2.19
C ASP A 6 -10.97 7.81 -2.40
N VAL A 7 -11.87 7.85 -3.38
CA VAL A 7 -12.69 9.03 -3.70
C VAL A 7 -13.65 9.35 -2.55
N ILE A 8 -14.31 8.32 -1.99
CA ILE A 8 -15.23 8.49 -0.85
C ILE A 8 -14.49 8.97 0.40
N GLU A 9 -13.36 8.35 0.72
CA GLU A 9 -12.55 8.70 1.88
C GLU A 9 -12.05 10.16 1.81
N SER A 10 -11.66 10.59 0.62
CA SER A 10 -11.20 11.96 0.36
C SER A 10 -12.34 12.97 0.44
N ALA A 11 -13.55 12.62 0.00
CA ALA A 11 -14.73 13.48 0.09
C ALA A 11 -15.21 13.69 1.54
N GLY A 12 -15.15 12.66 2.37
CA GLY A 12 -15.54 12.71 3.79
C GLY A 12 -14.59 13.53 4.68
N SER A 13 -13.32 13.69 4.25
CA SER A 13 -12.30 14.47 4.96
C SER A 13 -12.50 16.00 4.92
N LYS A 14 -13.53 16.50 4.23
CA LYS A 14 -13.85 17.93 4.19
C LYS A 14 -14.28 18.52 5.55
N ASN A 15 -14.55 17.68 6.56
CA ASN A 15 -14.90 18.10 7.92
C ASN A 15 -13.69 18.17 8.90
N GLY A 16 -12.57 18.74 8.47
CA GLY A 16 -11.75 19.60 9.35
C GLY A 16 -10.49 19.06 10.05
N LYS A 17 -10.10 17.78 9.95
CA LYS A 17 -8.84 17.31 10.59
C LYS A 17 -7.89 16.44 9.74
N ALA A 18 -8.34 15.92 8.59
CA ALA A 18 -7.56 14.97 7.80
C ALA A 18 -6.98 15.54 6.48
N GLN A 19 -7.07 16.86 6.25
CA GLN A 19 -6.57 17.48 5.01
C GLN A 19 -5.04 17.43 4.85
N ASN A 20 -4.26 17.54 5.93
CA ASN A 20 -2.79 17.63 5.82
C ASN A 20 -2.07 16.28 5.68
N ILE A 21 -2.73 15.17 6.01
CA ILE A 21 -2.11 13.82 5.99
C ILE A 21 -2.48 13.06 4.72
N LYS A 22 -3.63 13.35 4.10
CA LYS A 22 -4.18 12.58 2.96
C LYS A 22 -4.08 13.27 1.61
N SER A 23 -3.64 14.53 1.53
CA SER A 23 -3.46 15.27 0.27
C SER A 23 -2.43 14.63 -0.67
N HIS A 24 -1.52 13.81 -0.15
CA HIS A 24 -0.50 13.10 -0.93
C HIS A 24 -0.91 11.73 -1.44
N HIS A 25 -2.09 11.22 -1.05
CA HIS A 25 -2.61 9.99 -1.60
C HIS A 25 -3.71 10.32 -2.60
N ASN A 26 -3.28 10.36 -3.87
CA ASN A 26 -4.08 10.21 -5.07
C ASN A 26 -5.02 11.34 -5.49
N VAL A 27 -5.45 12.27 -4.62
CA VAL A 27 -6.39 13.34 -5.03
C VAL A 27 -6.01 14.73 -4.49
N GLY A 28 -4.87 15.29 -4.95
CA GLY A 28 -4.63 16.73 -4.87
C GLY A 28 -3.29 17.22 -4.30
N GLY A 29 -2.15 16.69 -4.77
CA GLY A 29 -0.83 17.05 -4.21
C GLY A 29 0.30 17.24 -5.23
N LEU A 30 -0.01 17.52 -6.50
CA LEU A 30 1.04 17.90 -7.46
C LEU A 30 1.36 19.39 -7.28
N PRO A 31 2.64 19.80 -7.16
CA PRO A 31 3.02 21.21 -7.19
C PRO A 31 2.39 21.92 -8.38
N GLU A 32 1.84 23.13 -8.17
CA GLU A 32 1.20 23.93 -9.23
C GLU A 32 2.13 24.19 -10.42
N THR A 33 3.44 24.18 -10.16
CA THR A 33 4.51 24.35 -11.15
C THR A 33 4.60 23.22 -12.18
N LEU A 34 4.01 22.05 -11.91
CA LEU A 34 4.09 20.91 -12.83
C LEU A 34 3.11 21.02 -14.01
N HIS A 35 2.10 21.90 -13.93
CA HIS A 35 1.10 22.12 -15.00
C HIS A 35 0.47 20.82 -15.58
N LEU A 36 0.34 19.78 -14.77
CA LEU A 36 -0.19 18.48 -15.18
C LEU A 36 -1.71 18.42 -15.00
N LYS A 37 -2.38 17.65 -15.88
CA LYS A 37 -3.78 17.25 -15.71
C LYS A 37 -3.83 15.84 -15.13
N LEU A 38 -4.66 15.65 -14.11
CA LEU A 38 -4.83 14.35 -13.47
C LEU A 38 -5.72 13.44 -14.32
N LEU A 39 -5.29 12.19 -14.55
CA LEU A 39 -6.05 11.14 -15.22
C LEU A 39 -6.18 9.93 -14.28
N GLU A 40 -7.42 9.56 -13.95
CA GLU A 40 -7.73 8.51 -12.97
C GLU A 40 -8.67 7.45 -13.58
N PRO A 41 -8.17 6.52 -14.41
CA PRO A 41 -9.02 5.62 -15.18
C PRO A 41 -9.74 4.56 -14.34
N LEU A 42 -9.31 4.35 -13.09
CA LEU A 42 -9.86 3.34 -12.17
C LEU A 42 -10.80 3.95 -11.10
N ARG A 43 -11.06 5.26 -11.17
CA ARG A 43 -11.72 6.03 -10.10
C ARG A 43 -13.13 5.56 -9.72
N ASP A 44 -13.81 4.87 -10.64
CA ASP A 44 -15.18 4.41 -10.47
C ASP A 44 -15.25 2.90 -10.17
N LEU A 45 -14.10 2.24 -10.03
CA LEU A 45 -14.00 0.80 -9.77
C LEU A 45 -13.71 0.50 -8.30
N PHE A 46 -14.27 -0.59 -7.79
CA PHE A 46 -13.90 -1.23 -6.54
C PHE A 46 -12.68 -2.15 -6.71
N LYS A 47 -12.12 -2.60 -5.58
CA LYS A 47 -10.85 -3.35 -5.56
C LYS A 47 -10.94 -4.71 -6.27
N ASP A 48 -12.06 -5.40 -6.13
CA ASP A 48 -12.38 -6.64 -6.84
C ASP A 48 -12.52 -6.43 -8.35
N GLU A 49 -13.17 -5.34 -8.78
CA GLU A 49 -13.29 -4.97 -10.19
C GLU A 49 -11.93 -4.63 -10.81
N VAL A 50 -11.08 -3.90 -10.09
CA VAL A 50 -9.70 -3.62 -10.53
C VAL A 50 -8.87 -4.90 -10.67
N ARG A 51 -9.09 -5.88 -9.77
CA ARG A 51 -8.43 -7.18 -9.86
C ARG A 51 -8.90 -7.96 -11.09
N ALA A 52 -10.21 -8.06 -11.30
CA ALA A 52 -10.79 -8.71 -12.47
C ALA A 52 -10.27 -8.08 -13.78
N LEU A 53 -10.23 -6.74 -13.85
CA LEU A 53 -9.67 -6.02 -14.98
C LEU A 53 -8.18 -6.36 -15.19
N GLY A 54 -7.38 -6.42 -14.12
CA GLY A 54 -5.98 -6.79 -14.21
C GLY A 54 -5.76 -8.18 -14.81
N VAL A 55 -6.57 -9.16 -14.41
CA VAL A 55 -6.52 -10.53 -14.97
C VAL A 55 -6.92 -10.54 -16.44
N GLU A 56 -7.98 -9.83 -16.82
CA GLU A 56 -8.43 -9.73 -18.22
C GLU A 56 -7.39 -9.07 -19.13
N LEU A 57 -6.62 -8.12 -18.58
CA LEU A 57 -5.48 -7.48 -19.26
C LEU A 57 -4.22 -8.37 -19.32
N GLY A 58 -4.27 -9.60 -18.79
CA GLY A 58 -3.16 -10.56 -18.83
C GLY A 58 -2.09 -10.36 -17.74
N LEU A 59 -2.39 -9.63 -16.67
CA LEU A 59 -1.46 -9.50 -15.54
C LEU A 59 -1.36 -10.83 -14.76
N PRO A 60 -0.17 -11.21 -14.28
CA PRO A 60 -0.03 -12.40 -13.44
C PRO A 60 -0.93 -12.33 -12.21
N SER A 61 -1.69 -13.41 -11.96
CA SER A 61 -2.62 -13.49 -10.82
C SER A 61 -1.94 -13.19 -9.49
N GLU A 62 -0.73 -13.72 -9.27
CA GLU A 62 0.06 -13.45 -8.06
C GLU A 62 0.34 -11.95 -7.82
N MET A 63 0.46 -11.16 -8.89
CA MET A 63 0.70 -9.74 -8.82
C MET A 63 -0.59 -8.98 -8.53
N VAL A 64 -1.70 -9.39 -9.14
CA VAL A 64 -3.03 -8.80 -8.95
C VAL A 64 -3.55 -9.04 -7.53
N HIS A 65 -3.28 -10.23 -6.99
CA HIS A 65 -3.76 -10.68 -5.69
C HIS A 65 -2.79 -10.40 -4.54
N ARG A 66 -1.62 -9.80 -4.80
CA ARG A 66 -0.66 -9.43 -3.75
C ARG A 66 -1.32 -8.61 -2.64
N HIS A 67 -0.87 -8.84 -1.41
CA HIS A 67 -1.28 -8.03 -0.26
C HIS A 67 -0.95 -6.55 -0.47
N PRO A 68 -1.75 -5.63 0.11
CA PRO A 68 -1.42 -4.21 0.12
C PRO A 68 -0.05 -3.97 0.77
N PHE A 69 0.73 -3.06 0.18
CA PHE A 69 1.99 -2.58 0.74
C PHE A 69 1.90 -1.05 0.92
N PRO A 70 2.22 -0.51 2.12
CA PRO A 70 2.01 0.90 2.42
C PRO A 70 3.00 1.80 1.66
N GLY A 71 2.61 3.04 1.34
CA GLY A 71 3.45 4.02 0.65
C GLY A 71 4.79 4.31 1.34
N PRO A 72 4.82 4.56 2.67
CA PRO A 72 6.06 4.67 3.44
C PRO A 72 6.91 3.38 3.51
N GLY A 73 6.38 2.25 3.05
CA GLY A 73 7.07 0.98 2.95
C GLY A 73 7.59 0.42 4.28
N MET A 74 8.84 -0.03 4.29
CA MET A 74 9.46 -0.64 5.49
C MET A 74 9.67 0.38 6.62
N GLY A 75 9.71 1.68 6.33
CA GLY A 75 9.97 2.70 7.35
C GLY A 75 8.93 2.72 8.47
N VAL A 76 7.65 2.50 8.15
CA VAL A 76 6.56 2.42 9.15
C VAL A 76 6.49 1.09 9.88
N ARG A 77 7.33 0.12 9.50
CA ARG A 77 7.42 -1.21 10.13
C ARG A 77 8.64 -1.33 11.05
N VAL A 78 9.46 -0.29 11.17
CA VAL A 78 10.53 -0.20 12.18
C VAL A 78 10.01 0.67 13.32
N LEU A 79 9.91 0.10 14.53
CA LEU A 79 9.44 0.81 15.71
C LEU A 79 10.59 1.60 16.34
N GLY A 80 10.72 2.87 15.98
CA GLY A 80 11.77 3.76 16.50
C GLY A 80 12.56 4.41 15.39
N GLU A 81 13.86 4.62 15.63
CA GLU A 81 14.75 5.18 14.61
C GLU A 81 14.88 4.24 13.40
N VAL A 82 14.63 4.76 12.21
CA VAL A 82 14.79 4.02 10.97
C VAL A 82 16.25 4.09 10.54
N SER A 83 16.95 2.96 10.57
CA SER A 83 18.33 2.84 10.07
C SER A 83 18.40 1.88 8.87
N PRO A 84 19.36 2.07 7.94
CA PRO A 84 19.58 1.13 6.84
C PRO A 84 19.78 -0.31 7.31
N HIS A 85 20.46 -0.49 8.44
CA HIS A 85 20.71 -1.81 9.02
C HIS A 85 19.43 -2.51 9.49
N PHE A 86 18.53 -1.78 10.18
CA PHE A 86 17.25 -2.34 10.63
C PHE A 86 16.32 -2.66 9.46
N VAL A 87 16.32 -1.81 8.43
CA VAL A 87 15.52 -2.05 7.22
C VAL A 87 16.00 -3.30 6.49
N ASP A 88 17.31 -3.51 6.36
CA ASP A 88 17.87 -4.71 5.73
C ASP A 88 17.51 -5.99 6.50
N LEU A 89 17.61 -5.98 7.84
CA LEU A 89 17.17 -7.10 8.68
C LEU A 89 15.67 -7.37 8.51
N LEU A 90 14.86 -6.31 8.54
CA LEU A 90 13.42 -6.41 8.38
C LEU A 90 13.03 -6.95 7.00
N GLN A 91 13.70 -6.53 5.92
CA GLN A 91 13.45 -7.04 4.56
C GLN A 91 13.74 -8.53 4.46
N ARG A 92 14.84 -9.01 5.05
CA ARG A 92 15.18 -10.43 5.08
C ARG A 92 14.14 -11.24 5.88
N ALA A 93 13.72 -10.72 7.03
CA ALA A 93 12.69 -11.37 7.84
C ALA A 93 11.33 -11.41 7.14
N ASP A 94 10.91 -10.30 6.50
CA ASP A 94 9.66 -10.21 5.75
C ASP A 94 9.66 -11.16 4.53
N ALA A 95 10.79 -11.27 3.83
CA ALA A 95 10.95 -12.20 2.71
C ALA A 95 10.73 -13.66 3.14
N ILE A 96 11.41 -14.10 4.20
CA ILE A 96 11.25 -15.46 4.74
C ILE A 96 9.82 -15.68 5.21
N PHE A 97 9.25 -14.74 5.96
CA PHE A 97 7.88 -14.86 6.46
C PHE A 97 6.85 -14.99 5.35
N ILE A 98 6.96 -14.18 4.29
CA ILE A 98 6.03 -14.24 3.15
C ILE A 98 6.23 -15.53 2.33
N GLU A 99 7.46 -16.00 2.17
CA GLU A 99 7.75 -17.28 1.51
C GLU A 99 7.09 -18.44 2.26
N GLU A 100 7.25 -18.51 3.58
CA GLU A 100 6.64 -19.55 4.42
C GLU A 100 5.10 -19.44 4.45
N LEU A 101 4.56 -18.22 4.48
CA LEU A 101 3.11 -18.02 4.45
C LEU A 101 2.50 -18.48 3.11
N ARG A 102 3.25 -18.34 2.01
CA ARG A 102 2.86 -18.87 0.70
C ARG A 102 2.99 -20.39 0.66
N SER A 103 4.12 -20.95 1.12
CA SER A 103 4.36 -22.39 1.13
C SER A 103 3.32 -23.15 1.95
N SER A 104 2.81 -22.53 3.03
CA SER A 104 1.76 -23.10 3.88
C SER A 104 0.35 -22.97 3.33
N GLY A 105 0.13 -22.26 2.21
CA GLY A 105 -1.20 -21.99 1.65
C GLY A 105 -2.06 -21.00 2.46
N TRP A 106 -1.45 -20.25 3.38
CA TRP A 106 -2.15 -19.28 4.24
C TRP A 106 -2.15 -17.86 3.67
N TYR A 107 -1.30 -17.57 2.68
CA TYR A 107 -1.16 -16.24 2.09
C TYR A 107 -2.51 -15.67 1.61
N ASP A 108 -3.31 -16.48 0.92
CA ASP A 108 -4.60 -16.05 0.37
C ASP A 108 -5.74 -16.08 1.40
N GLN A 109 -5.50 -16.64 2.59
CA GLN A 109 -6.48 -16.72 3.69
C GLN A 109 -6.47 -15.49 4.59
N VAL A 110 -5.48 -14.60 4.43
CA VAL A 110 -5.34 -13.37 5.21
C VAL A 110 -5.33 -12.15 4.29
N SER A 111 -5.93 -11.06 4.77
CA SER A 111 -6.04 -9.83 3.97
C SER A 111 -4.72 -9.08 3.80
N GLN A 112 -3.82 -9.21 4.77
CA GLN A 112 -2.49 -8.60 4.78
C GLN A 112 -1.60 -9.30 5.81
N ALA A 113 -0.33 -9.51 5.47
CA ALA A 113 0.67 -10.04 6.37
C ALA A 113 1.99 -9.26 6.20
N PHE A 114 2.71 -9.03 7.30
CA PHE A 114 4.00 -8.34 7.30
C PHE A 114 4.75 -8.55 8.63
N VAL A 115 6.06 -8.31 8.60
CA VAL A 115 6.92 -8.29 9.79
C VAL A 115 7.09 -6.87 10.32
N VAL A 116 7.34 -6.74 11.62
CA VAL A 116 7.67 -5.49 12.32
C VAL A 116 8.99 -5.67 13.06
N PHE A 117 9.88 -4.68 12.97
CA PHE A 117 11.14 -4.65 13.70
C PHE A 117 10.99 -3.82 14.98
N LEU A 118 11.23 -4.43 16.13
CA LEU A 118 11.28 -3.76 17.44
C LEU A 118 12.73 -3.77 17.95
N PRO A 119 13.42 -2.63 17.99
CA PRO A 119 14.74 -2.53 18.62
C PRO A 119 14.61 -2.72 20.13
N CYS A 120 15.23 -3.75 20.68
CA CYS A 120 15.36 -3.92 22.12
C CYS A 120 16.71 -3.36 22.59
N VAL A 121 16.67 -2.45 23.55
CA VAL A 121 17.85 -2.11 24.36
C VAL A 121 17.75 -3.01 25.59
N LEU A 122 18.71 -3.93 25.76
CA LEU A 122 18.90 -4.65 27.04
C LEU A 122 19.63 -3.74 28.03
#